data_AF-A0A067EDV1-F1
#
_entry.id   AF-A0A067EDV1-F1
#
_cell.length_a   1.000
_cell.length_b   1.000
_cell.length_c   1.000
_cell.angle_alpha   90.00
_cell.angle_beta   90.00
_cell.angle_gamma   90.00
#
_symmetry.space_group_name_H-M   'P 1'
#
loop_
_entity.id
_entity.type
_entity.pdbx_description
1 polymer ?
#
loop_
_entity_poly.entity_id
_entity_poly.type
_entity_poly.pdbx_seq_one_letter_code
_entity_poly.pdbx_strand_id
1 'polypeptide(L)'
;MMKDVEDKSSAEYQRLTWDALRKSINGLVNKVNATNIKNIIPELFAENLIRGRGLFCRSCMKSQMASPGFTDVFAALVAVVNTKFTAVGELLLKRIVLQLKRAYKRNDKPQLLAAVKFIAHLVNQQVAHEIIALELLTILLENPTDDSVEVAVGFVKECGSILQDLSPKGLHGIFERFRGILHEGEIDKRVQFLIEGLFAIRKAKFQGYPAVRPELDLVDIEDQLTHEISLQDEIDPEITLDIFKPDPNFLDNEKRYEDMKKDLLGETSEDEEGSDAGSGDEDDSEEEEEEEDEEQMKIKDETETNLVNLRRTIYLTIMSSVDFEEAGHKLLKIKLEPGQEMELCIMLLECCSQERTYLRYYGLLGQRFCMINKVHQENFEKCFVQQYSMIHRLETNKLRNVAKFFAHLLGTHALPWHVLAYIRLTEEDTTSSSRIFIKILFQ
;
A
#
# COMPACT_ATOMS: atom_id res chain seq x y z
N MET A 1 10.23 34.07 -24.19
CA MET A 1 8.84 33.98 -23.67
C MET A 1 8.73 33.98 -22.16
N MET A 2 9.46 33.15 -21.38
CA MET A 2 9.54 33.36 -19.90
C MET A 2 10.60 34.41 -19.48
N LYS A 3 11.57 34.72 -20.36
CA LYS A 3 12.66 35.67 -20.09
C LYS A 3 12.29 37.16 -20.29
N ASP A 4 11.07 37.46 -20.73
CA ASP A 4 10.73 38.81 -21.24
C ASP A 4 9.73 39.58 -20.34
N VAL A 5 9.38 39.05 -19.17
CA VAL A 5 8.51 39.73 -18.20
C VAL A 5 9.23 39.82 -16.85
N GLU A 6 9.90 40.95 -16.59
CA GLU A 6 10.69 41.16 -15.37
C GLU A 6 9.81 41.33 -14.11
N ASP A 7 8.59 41.84 -14.28
CA ASP A 7 7.65 42.07 -13.17
C ASP A 7 6.82 40.81 -12.86
N LYS A 8 7.26 40.08 -11.82
CA LYS A 8 6.57 38.89 -11.29
C LYS A 8 5.19 39.18 -10.69
N SER A 9 4.85 40.44 -10.39
CA SER A 9 3.53 40.82 -9.88
C SER A 9 2.51 41.10 -10.99
N SER A 10 2.98 41.31 -12.22
CA SER A 10 2.14 41.68 -13.36
C SER A 10 1.09 40.62 -13.69
N ALA A 11 -0.10 41.05 -14.11
CA ALA A 11 -1.17 40.15 -14.53
C ALA A 11 -0.77 39.24 -15.71
N GLU A 12 0.16 39.70 -16.55
CA GLU A 12 0.70 38.92 -17.67
C GLU A 12 1.59 37.78 -17.17
N TYR A 13 2.50 38.05 -16.23
CA TYR A 13 3.31 37.02 -15.59
C TYR A 13 2.44 35.97 -14.90
N GLN A 14 1.50 36.42 -14.05
CA GLN A 14 0.59 35.52 -13.33
C GLN A 14 -0.23 34.63 -14.28
N ARG A 15 -0.60 35.15 -15.45
CA ARG A 15 -1.34 34.38 -16.46
C ARG A 15 -0.46 33.34 -17.13
N LEU A 16 0.79 33.68 -17.45
CA LEU A 16 1.76 32.74 -17.99
C LEU A 16 2.04 31.59 -17.01
N THR A 17 2.25 31.89 -15.73
CA THR A 17 2.46 30.85 -14.71
C THR A 17 1.21 30.02 -14.49
N TRP A 18 0.01 30.61 -14.54
CA TRP A 18 -1.25 29.87 -14.48
C TRP A 18 -1.41 28.87 -15.63
N ASP A 19 -1.08 29.28 -16.85
CA ASP A 19 -1.12 28.40 -18.02
C ASP A 19 -0.07 27.27 -17.94
N ALA A 20 1.10 27.56 -17.35
CA ALA A 20 2.13 26.55 -17.07
C ALA A 20 1.65 25.54 -16.01
N LEU A 21 1.15 26.02 -14.87
CA LEU A 21 0.56 25.23 -13.78
C LEU A 21 -0.54 24.30 -14.32
N ARG A 22 -1.46 24.85 -15.13
CA ARG A 22 -2.51 24.07 -15.78
C ARG A 22 -1.95 22.95 -16.66
N LYS A 23 -0.90 23.22 -17.45
CA LYS A 23 -0.29 22.20 -18.32
C LYS A 23 0.44 21.14 -17.50
N SER A 24 1.14 21.55 -16.45
CA SER A 24 1.89 20.65 -15.57
C SER A 24 0.96 19.68 -14.84
N ILE A 25 -0.05 20.19 -14.11
CA ILE A 25 -1.05 19.38 -13.42
C ILE A 25 -1.74 18.41 -14.41
N ASN A 26 -2.16 18.89 -15.58
CA ASN A 26 -2.77 18.02 -16.58
C ASN A 26 -1.79 16.95 -17.10
N GLY A 27 -0.51 17.27 -17.24
CA GLY A 27 0.51 16.32 -17.65
C GLY A 27 0.70 15.22 -16.61
N LEU A 28 0.81 15.59 -15.33
CA LEU A 28 1.00 14.67 -14.21
C LEU A 28 -0.20 13.74 -14.03
N VAL A 29 -1.42 14.30 -13.99
CA VAL A 29 -2.66 13.52 -13.85
C VAL A 29 -2.84 12.56 -15.02
N ASN A 30 -2.48 12.93 -16.26
CA ASN A 30 -2.61 12.00 -17.40
C ASN A 30 -1.55 10.90 -17.44
N LYS A 31 -0.41 11.08 -16.78
CA LYS A 31 0.69 10.10 -16.74
C LYS A 31 0.57 9.12 -15.57
N VAL A 32 -0.23 9.44 -14.55
CA VAL A 32 -0.32 8.65 -13.33
C VAL A 32 -0.90 7.25 -13.59
N ASN A 33 -0.28 6.25 -13.00
CA ASN A 33 -0.70 4.86 -12.98
C ASN A 33 -0.23 4.21 -11.66
N ALA A 34 -0.61 2.96 -11.41
CA ALA A 34 -0.30 2.28 -10.15
C ALA A 34 1.20 2.11 -9.89
N THR A 35 2.04 2.01 -10.92
CA THR A 35 3.48 1.77 -10.75
C THR A 35 4.29 3.05 -10.57
N ASN A 36 3.82 4.19 -11.09
CA ASN A 36 4.53 5.47 -11.03
C ASN A 36 3.93 6.50 -10.08
N ILE A 37 2.78 6.21 -9.44
CA ILE A 37 2.08 7.17 -8.57
C ILE A 37 2.99 7.74 -7.48
N LYS A 38 3.87 6.92 -6.89
CA LYS A 38 4.84 7.35 -5.87
C LYS A 38 5.84 8.38 -6.38
N ASN A 39 6.17 8.35 -7.67
CA ASN A 39 7.07 9.32 -8.30
C ASN A 39 6.32 10.59 -8.75
N ILE A 40 5.06 10.44 -9.17
CA ILE A 40 4.20 11.55 -9.59
C ILE A 40 3.80 12.43 -8.41
N ILE A 41 3.64 11.87 -7.21
CA ILE A 41 3.21 12.59 -6.00
C ILE A 41 4.15 13.76 -5.66
N PRO A 42 5.49 13.58 -5.53
CA PRO A 42 6.41 14.69 -5.31
C PRO A 42 6.36 15.75 -6.41
N GLU A 43 6.34 15.35 -7.69
CA GLU A 43 6.21 16.28 -8.82
C GLU A 43 4.91 17.08 -8.76
N LEU A 44 3.82 16.47 -8.27
CA LEU A 44 2.54 17.13 -8.11
C LEU A 44 2.54 18.11 -6.93
N PHE A 45 3.18 17.77 -5.81
CA PHE A 45 3.30 18.67 -4.67
C PHE A 45 4.22 19.86 -4.93
N ALA A 46 5.17 19.73 -5.87
CA ALA A 46 5.96 20.84 -6.36
C ALA A 46 5.14 21.91 -7.10
N GLU A 47 3.95 21.56 -7.62
CA GLU A 47 3.02 22.51 -8.25
C GLU A 47 2.07 23.10 -7.21
N ASN A 48 1.73 24.40 -7.32
CA ASN A 48 0.85 25.08 -6.37
C ASN A 48 -0.60 24.56 -6.41
N LEU A 49 -0.91 23.54 -5.60
CA LEU A 49 -2.23 22.90 -5.55
C LEU A 49 -3.29 23.75 -4.85
N ILE A 50 -2.92 24.71 -4.01
CA ILE A 50 -3.89 25.61 -3.35
C ILE A 50 -4.49 26.57 -4.38
N ARG A 51 -3.61 27.20 -5.17
CA ARG A 51 -3.98 28.06 -6.30
C ARG A 51 -4.60 27.23 -7.43
N GLY A 52 -4.02 26.06 -7.71
CA GLY A 52 -4.41 25.15 -8.78
C GLY A 52 -5.56 24.19 -8.45
N ARG A 53 -6.21 24.28 -7.28
CA ARG A 53 -7.18 23.26 -6.82
C ARG A 53 -8.30 22.99 -7.84
N GLY A 54 -8.87 24.05 -8.42
CA GLY A 54 -9.90 23.91 -9.46
C GLY A 54 -9.38 23.20 -10.71
N LEU A 55 -8.13 23.50 -11.11
CA LEU A 55 -7.45 22.87 -12.25
C LEU A 55 -7.19 21.39 -11.98
N PHE A 56 -6.72 21.04 -10.78
CA PHE A 56 -6.49 19.67 -10.36
C PHE A 56 -7.79 18.87 -10.37
N CYS A 57 -8.84 19.35 -9.69
CA CYS A 57 -10.13 18.65 -9.65
C CYS A 57 -10.69 18.45 -11.07
N ARG A 58 -10.63 19.48 -11.92
CA ARG A 58 -11.07 19.40 -13.32
C ARG A 58 -10.24 18.39 -14.12
N SER A 59 -8.94 18.34 -13.90
CA SER A 59 -8.03 17.40 -14.56
C SER A 59 -8.40 15.97 -14.19
N CYS A 60 -8.50 15.65 -12.90
CA CYS A 60 -8.90 14.33 -12.40
C CYS A 60 -10.25 13.88 -12.97
N MET A 61 -11.27 14.74 -12.91
CA MET A 61 -12.60 14.42 -13.45
C MET A 61 -12.56 14.16 -14.97
N LYS A 62 -11.84 14.99 -15.73
CA LYS A 62 -11.73 14.82 -17.19
C LYS A 62 -10.97 13.55 -17.56
N SER A 63 -9.84 13.28 -16.91
CA SER A 63 -9.01 12.10 -17.17
C SER A 63 -9.74 10.81 -16.77
N GLN A 64 -10.46 10.83 -15.63
CA GLN A 64 -11.29 9.70 -15.21
C GLN A 64 -12.43 9.42 -16.19
N MET A 65 -13.14 10.45 -16.67
CA MET A 65 -14.18 10.27 -17.69
C MET A 65 -13.64 9.71 -19.00
N ALA A 66 -12.43 10.10 -19.40
CA ALA A 66 -11.77 9.58 -20.60
C ALA A 66 -11.22 8.15 -20.40
N SER A 67 -10.91 7.76 -19.17
CA SER A 67 -10.31 6.45 -18.86
C SER A 67 -10.79 5.88 -17.51
N PRO A 68 -12.05 5.40 -17.42
CA PRO A 68 -12.64 4.90 -16.17
C PRO A 68 -11.95 3.65 -15.59
N GLY A 69 -11.10 2.98 -16.37
CA GLY A 69 -10.27 1.85 -15.91
C GLY A 69 -9.21 2.23 -14.88
N PHE A 70 -8.81 3.50 -14.81
CA PHE A 70 -7.81 4.02 -13.87
C PHE A 70 -8.42 4.78 -12.69
N THR A 71 -9.73 4.62 -12.46
CA THR A 71 -10.45 5.40 -11.41
C THR A 71 -9.87 5.18 -10.02
N ASP A 72 -9.42 3.97 -9.72
CA ASP A 72 -8.75 3.63 -8.46
C ASP A 72 -7.42 4.37 -8.27
N VAL A 73 -6.63 4.53 -9.34
CA VAL A 73 -5.39 5.33 -9.33
C VAL A 73 -5.71 6.80 -9.08
N PHE A 74 -6.71 7.36 -9.76
CA PHE A 74 -7.11 8.76 -9.53
C PHE A 74 -7.60 8.98 -8.10
N ALA A 75 -8.36 8.03 -7.54
CA ALA A 75 -8.79 8.10 -6.14
C ALA A 75 -7.61 8.01 -5.17
N ALA A 76 -6.62 7.16 -5.43
CA ALA A 76 -5.40 7.08 -4.61
C ALA A 76 -4.59 8.39 -4.65
N LEU A 77 -4.45 9.00 -5.83
CA LEU A 77 -3.79 10.30 -5.98
C LEU A 77 -4.52 11.38 -5.18
N VAL A 78 -5.84 11.39 -5.25
CA VAL A 78 -6.68 12.32 -4.47
C VAL A 78 -6.54 12.07 -2.98
N ALA A 79 -6.48 10.82 -2.54
CA ALA A 79 -6.33 10.48 -1.13
C ALA A 79 -5.04 11.06 -0.55
N VAL A 80 -3.92 10.92 -1.27
CA VAL A 80 -2.63 11.50 -0.86
C VAL A 80 -2.69 13.02 -0.84
N VAL A 81 -3.30 13.66 -1.85
CA VAL A 81 -3.46 15.13 -1.85
C VAL A 81 -4.35 15.59 -0.69
N ASN A 82 -5.37 14.80 -0.33
CA ASN A 82 -6.34 15.12 0.69
C ASN A 82 -5.76 15.14 2.12
N THR A 83 -4.70 14.37 2.39
CA THR A 83 -4.03 14.39 3.70
C THR A 83 -3.37 15.74 3.99
N LYS A 84 -2.87 16.43 2.96
CA LYS A 84 -2.19 17.73 3.09
C LYS A 84 -3.10 18.90 2.75
N PHE A 85 -3.97 18.74 1.75
CA PHE A 85 -4.86 19.77 1.24
C PHE A 85 -6.32 19.28 1.23
N THR A 86 -6.93 19.19 2.40
CA THR A 86 -8.31 18.71 2.60
C THR A 86 -9.34 19.43 1.71
N ALA A 87 -9.21 20.74 1.54
CA ALA A 87 -10.09 21.54 0.70
C ALA A 87 -10.08 21.10 -0.78
N VAL A 88 -8.98 20.49 -1.26
CA VAL A 88 -8.88 19.96 -2.63
C VAL A 88 -9.70 18.68 -2.77
N GLY A 89 -9.59 17.77 -1.80
CA GLY A 89 -10.38 16.54 -1.75
C GLY A 89 -11.88 16.83 -1.63
N GLU A 90 -12.25 17.75 -0.73
CA GLU A 90 -13.63 18.20 -0.52
C GLU A 90 -14.21 18.82 -1.82
N LEU A 91 -13.48 19.72 -2.47
CA LEU A 91 -13.90 20.35 -3.72
C LEU A 91 -14.12 19.33 -4.84
N LEU A 92 -13.22 18.34 -4.96
CA LEU A 92 -13.38 17.28 -5.95
C LEU A 92 -14.65 16.47 -5.67
N LEU A 93 -14.86 16.05 -4.43
CA LEU A 93 -16.04 15.28 -4.04
C LEU A 93 -17.33 16.06 -4.34
N LYS A 94 -17.42 17.34 -3.93
CA LYS A 94 -18.52 18.24 -4.28
C LYS A 94 -18.81 18.27 -5.78
N ARG A 95 -17.78 18.43 -6.60
CA ARG A 95 -17.93 18.49 -8.07
C ARG A 95 -18.41 17.15 -8.66
N ILE A 96 -17.90 16.02 -8.17
CA ILE A 96 -18.33 14.68 -8.62
C ILE A 96 -19.78 14.41 -8.21
N VAL A 97 -20.19 14.77 -6.99
CA VAL A 97 -21.58 14.63 -6.53
C VAL A 97 -22.53 15.49 -7.35
N LEU A 98 -22.14 16.73 -7.67
CA LEU A 98 -22.93 17.57 -8.55
C LEU A 98 -23.03 16.98 -9.98
N GLN A 99 -21.95 16.42 -10.51
CA GLN A 99 -21.94 15.72 -11.79
C GLN A 99 -22.89 14.51 -11.76
N LEU A 100 -22.86 13.72 -10.70
CA LEU A 100 -23.76 12.60 -10.47
C LEU A 100 -25.23 13.06 -10.47
N LYS A 101 -25.59 14.08 -9.66
CA LYS A 101 -26.96 14.64 -9.59
C LYS A 101 -27.45 15.08 -10.98
N ARG A 102 -26.57 15.75 -11.75
CA ARG A 102 -26.90 16.21 -13.12
C ARG A 102 -27.01 15.06 -14.11
N ALA A 103 -26.18 14.03 -14.01
CA ALA A 103 -26.22 12.87 -14.90
C ALA A 103 -27.48 12.03 -14.64
N TYR A 104 -27.82 11.80 -13.37
CA TYR A 104 -29.04 11.11 -12.96
C TYR A 104 -30.29 11.84 -13.45
N LYS A 105 -30.40 13.16 -13.21
CA LYS A 105 -31.55 13.96 -13.68
C LYS A 105 -31.70 14.01 -15.21
N ARG A 106 -30.61 13.87 -15.96
CA ARG A 106 -30.61 13.89 -17.43
C ARG A 106 -30.69 12.50 -18.06
N ASN A 107 -30.73 11.43 -17.24
CA ASN A 107 -30.61 10.04 -17.71
C ASN A 107 -29.37 9.80 -18.59
N ASP A 108 -28.25 10.44 -18.27
CA ASP A 108 -26.97 10.26 -18.96
C ASP A 108 -26.21 9.09 -18.32
N LYS A 109 -26.47 7.87 -18.80
CA LYS A 109 -25.91 6.63 -18.23
C LYS A 109 -24.38 6.59 -18.27
N PRO A 110 -23.68 6.93 -19.37
CA PRO A 110 -22.21 6.96 -19.38
C PRO A 110 -21.63 7.92 -18.33
N GLN A 111 -22.18 9.12 -18.21
CA GLN A 111 -21.70 10.09 -17.22
C GLN A 111 -22.01 9.66 -15.79
N LEU A 112 -23.17 9.03 -15.58
CA LEU A 112 -23.58 8.47 -14.29
C LEU A 112 -22.62 7.35 -13.86
N LEU A 113 -22.35 6.37 -14.74
CA LEU A 113 -21.43 5.27 -14.45
C LEU A 113 -20.03 5.76 -14.06
N ALA A 114 -19.50 6.75 -14.78
CA ALA A 114 -18.19 7.33 -14.47
C ALA A 114 -18.18 8.01 -13.09
N ALA A 115 -19.19 8.81 -12.76
CA ALA A 115 -19.28 9.50 -11.48
C ALA A 115 -19.49 8.54 -10.30
N VAL A 116 -20.40 7.56 -10.47
CA VAL A 116 -20.67 6.50 -9.49
C VAL A 116 -19.39 5.70 -9.21
N LYS A 117 -18.65 5.31 -10.25
CA LYS A 117 -17.37 4.60 -10.07
C LYS A 117 -16.34 5.45 -9.33
N PHE A 118 -16.27 6.76 -9.60
CA PHE A 118 -15.34 7.64 -8.90
C PHE A 118 -15.70 7.78 -7.42
N ILE A 119 -16.97 7.96 -7.10
CA ILE A 119 -17.44 7.96 -5.69
C ILE A 119 -17.08 6.65 -5.00
N ALA A 120 -17.24 5.50 -5.66
CA ALA A 120 -16.93 4.19 -5.08
C ALA A 120 -15.47 4.11 -4.62
N HIS A 121 -14.53 4.52 -5.47
CA HIS A 121 -13.11 4.48 -5.12
C HIS A 121 -12.70 5.59 -4.12
N LEU A 122 -13.39 6.74 -4.10
CA LEU A 122 -13.17 7.75 -3.04
C LEU A 122 -13.65 7.26 -1.67
N VAL A 123 -14.72 6.47 -1.62
CA VAL A 123 -15.17 5.81 -0.37
C VAL A 123 -14.18 4.71 0.02
N ASN A 124 -13.67 3.92 -0.95
CA ASN A 124 -12.65 2.90 -0.66
C ASN A 124 -11.38 3.49 -0.06
N GLN A 125 -10.96 4.68 -0.54
CA GLN A 125 -9.79 5.40 -0.06
C GLN A 125 -10.08 6.30 1.16
N GLN A 126 -11.27 6.22 1.75
CA GLN A 126 -11.72 7.04 2.89
C GLN A 126 -11.55 8.56 2.68
N VAL A 127 -11.68 9.04 1.43
CA VAL A 127 -11.81 10.47 1.15
C VAL A 127 -13.27 10.90 1.35
N ALA A 128 -14.22 10.02 1.03
CA ALA A 128 -15.65 10.25 1.21
C ALA A 128 -16.20 9.31 2.27
N HIS A 129 -17.02 9.84 3.18
CA HIS A 129 -17.71 9.02 4.19
C HIS A 129 -18.70 8.04 3.55
N GLU A 130 -18.87 6.84 4.10
CA GLU A 130 -19.66 5.76 3.49
C GLU A 130 -21.17 6.05 3.40
N ILE A 131 -21.66 7.07 4.13
CA ILE A 131 -23.06 7.52 4.07
C ILE A 131 -23.45 7.89 2.64
N ILE A 132 -22.56 8.55 1.88
CA ILE A 132 -22.88 8.94 0.51
C ILE A 132 -23.12 7.73 -0.41
N ALA A 133 -22.42 6.62 -0.15
CA ALA A 133 -22.61 5.38 -0.89
C ALA A 133 -23.97 4.75 -0.58
N LEU A 134 -24.40 4.77 0.69
CA LEU A 134 -25.70 4.26 1.12
C LEU A 134 -26.86 5.13 0.59
N GLU A 135 -26.71 6.46 0.62
CA GLU A 135 -27.69 7.39 0.03
C GLU A 135 -27.83 7.15 -1.48
N LEU A 136 -26.70 7.04 -2.20
CA LEU A 136 -26.70 6.78 -3.63
C LEU A 136 -27.41 5.47 -3.98
N LEU A 137 -27.10 4.40 -3.26
CA LEU A 137 -27.74 3.10 -3.47
C LEU A 137 -29.24 3.15 -3.15
N THR A 138 -29.64 3.92 -2.14
CA THR A 138 -31.05 4.12 -1.82
C THR A 138 -31.79 4.82 -2.96
N ILE A 139 -31.23 5.88 -3.53
CA ILE A 139 -31.82 6.60 -4.66
C ILE A 139 -31.89 5.73 -5.92
N LEU A 140 -30.83 4.97 -6.21
CA LEU A 140 -30.79 4.08 -7.39
C LEU A 140 -31.79 2.92 -7.28
N LEU A 141 -32.12 2.46 -6.07
CA LEU A 141 -32.99 1.30 -5.84
C LEU A 141 -34.41 1.67 -5.38
N GLU A 142 -34.73 2.96 -5.21
CA GLU A 142 -36.07 3.41 -4.79
C GLU A 142 -37.12 3.11 -5.87
N ASN A 143 -36.81 3.39 -7.13
CA ASN A 143 -37.63 3.07 -8.29
C ASN A 143 -36.80 2.25 -9.28
N PRO A 144 -36.75 0.91 -9.13
CA PRO A 144 -35.82 0.07 -9.85
C PRO A 144 -36.16 -0.02 -11.33
N THR A 145 -35.30 0.55 -12.16
CA THR A 145 -35.24 0.35 -13.61
C THR A 145 -34.03 -0.50 -13.98
N ASP A 146 -34.05 -1.16 -15.14
CA ASP A 146 -32.95 -2.01 -15.60
C ASP A 146 -31.59 -1.27 -15.55
N ASP A 147 -31.57 0.00 -15.96
CA ASP A 147 -30.37 0.83 -15.96
C ASP A 147 -29.92 1.22 -14.54
N SER A 148 -30.85 1.64 -13.68
CA SER A 148 -30.52 2.02 -12.30
C SER A 148 -29.98 0.85 -11.48
N VAL A 149 -30.53 -0.35 -11.70
CA VAL A 149 -30.11 -1.57 -11.01
C VAL A 149 -28.75 -2.03 -11.56
N GLU A 150 -28.51 -1.94 -12.87
CA GLU A 150 -27.19 -2.21 -13.45
C GLU A 150 -26.10 -1.30 -12.87
N VAL A 151 -26.39 0.00 -12.74
CA VAL A 151 -25.50 0.99 -12.13
C VAL A 151 -25.27 0.66 -10.65
N ALA A 152 -26.33 0.36 -9.89
CA ALA A 152 -26.24 0.01 -8.47
C ALA A 152 -25.40 -1.27 -8.25
N VAL A 153 -25.61 -2.31 -9.06
CA VAL A 153 -24.81 -3.54 -9.00
C VAL A 153 -23.34 -3.24 -9.29
N GLY A 154 -23.05 -2.43 -10.31
CA GLY A 154 -21.69 -1.98 -10.61
C GLY A 154 -21.05 -1.24 -9.44
N PHE A 155 -21.79 -0.33 -8.80
CA PHE A 155 -21.31 0.43 -7.65
C PHE A 155 -20.97 -0.44 -6.45
N VAL A 156 -21.86 -1.38 -6.08
CA VAL A 156 -21.60 -2.31 -4.96
C VAL A 156 -20.45 -3.27 -5.27
N LYS A 157 -20.20 -3.62 -6.55
CA LYS A 157 -19.00 -4.41 -6.88
C LYS A 157 -17.71 -3.66 -6.55
N GLU A 158 -17.65 -2.35 -6.77
CA GLU A 158 -16.44 -1.55 -6.56
C GLU A 158 -16.22 -1.18 -5.08
N CYS A 159 -17.28 -0.84 -4.32
CA CYS A 159 -17.17 -0.40 -2.91
C CYS A 159 -17.81 -1.34 -1.88
N GLY A 160 -18.33 -2.49 -2.29
CA GLY A 160 -19.02 -3.40 -1.37
C GLY A 160 -18.11 -4.02 -0.32
N SER A 161 -16.81 -4.16 -0.62
CA SER A 161 -15.80 -4.64 0.33
C SER A 161 -15.62 -3.68 1.51
N ILE A 162 -15.38 -2.38 1.25
CA ILE A 162 -15.23 -1.38 2.32
C ILE A 162 -16.54 -1.18 3.11
N LEU A 163 -17.70 -1.21 2.42
CA LEU A 163 -19.01 -1.11 3.06
C LEU A 163 -19.30 -2.30 3.97
N GLN A 164 -18.77 -3.48 3.66
CA GLN A 164 -18.92 -4.65 4.50
C GLN A 164 -18.20 -4.48 5.83
N ASP A 165 -17.06 -3.79 5.83
CA ASP A 165 -16.23 -3.57 7.02
C ASP A 165 -16.73 -2.37 7.84
N LEU A 166 -17.05 -1.24 7.19
CA LEU A 166 -17.48 -0.01 7.87
C LEU A 166 -18.97 -0.03 8.28
N SER A 167 -19.87 -0.44 7.38
CA SER A 167 -21.33 -0.40 7.61
C SER A 167 -22.04 -1.69 7.19
N PRO A 168 -21.78 -2.81 7.90
CA PRO A 168 -22.34 -4.12 7.54
C PRO A 168 -23.88 -4.14 7.56
N LYS A 169 -24.51 -3.34 8.45
CA LYS A 169 -25.97 -3.19 8.52
C LYS A 169 -26.52 -2.42 7.33
N GLY A 170 -25.86 -1.33 6.92
CA GLY A 170 -26.24 -0.55 5.74
C GLY A 170 -26.16 -1.41 4.49
N LEU A 171 -25.03 -2.10 4.30
CA LEU A 171 -24.85 -3.03 3.18
C LEU A 171 -25.90 -4.16 3.19
N HIS A 172 -26.20 -4.73 4.36
CA HIS A 172 -27.25 -5.74 4.47
C HIS A 172 -28.61 -5.21 4.00
N GLY A 173 -29.01 -4.00 4.40
CA GLY A 173 -30.25 -3.36 3.93
C GLY A 173 -30.31 -3.22 2.42
N ILE A 174 -29.20 -2.83 1.77
CA ILE A 174 -29.12 -2.75 0.30
C ILE A 174 -29.34 -4.13 -0.36
N PHE A 175 -28.75 -5.19 0.18
CA PHE A 175 -28.96 -6.54 -0.36
C PHE A 175 -30.37 -7.08 -0.13
N GLU A 176 -31.06 -6.68 0.94
CA GLU A 176 -32.49 -6.97 1.10
C GLU A 176 -33.32 -6.28 0.01
N ARG A 177 -32.98 -5.04 -0.37
CA ARG A 177 -33.61 -4.35 -1.51
C ARG A 177 -33.38 -5.10 -2.82
N PHE A 178 -32.15 -5.52 -3.12
CA PHE A 178 -31.88 -6.34 -4.30
C PHE A 178 -32.66 -7.66 -4.31
N ARG A 179 -32.84 -8.31 -3.15
CA ARG A 179 -33.67 -9.51 -3.04
C ARG A 179 -35.15 -9.23 -3.34
N GLY A 180 -35.68 -8.11 -2.82
CA GLY A 180 -37.04 -7.67 -3.11
C GLY A 180 -37.28 -7.52 -4.62
N ILE A 181 -36.38 -6.80 -5.31
CA ILE A 181 -36.44 -6.59 -6.76
C ILE A 181 -36.40 -7.93 -7.53
N LEU A 182 -35.56 -8.88 -7.09
CA LEU A 182 -35.47 -10.20 -7.72
C LEU A 182 -36.77 -11.03 -7.55
N HIS A 183 -37.46 -10.87 -6.41
CA HIS A 183 -38.72 -11.57 -6.13
C HIS A 183 -39.92 -10.96 -6.86
N GLU A 184 -39.95 -9.63 -7.01
CA GLU A 184 -41.00 -8.93 -7.78
C GLU A 184 -40.95 -9.33 -9.26
N GLY A 185 -39.75 -9.52 -9.81
CA GLY A 185 -39.57 -10.09 -11.15
C GLY A 185 -39.94 -9.15 -12.30
N GLU A 186 -40.11 -7.86 -12.03
CA GLU A 186 -40.48 -6.84 -13.02
C GLU A 186 -39.30 -6.41 -13.92
N ILE A 187 -38.06 -6.69 -13.49
CA ILE A 187 -36.82 -6.37 -14.21
C ILE A 187 -36.43 -7.45 -15.23
N ASP A 188 -35.68 -7.06 -16.27
CA ASP A 188 -35.23 -7.99 -17.31
C ASP A 188 -34.30 -9.10 -16.77
N LYS A 189 -34.34 -10.27 -17.42
CA LYS A 189 -33.54 -11.45 -17.05
C LYS A 189 -32.04 -11.12 -16.96
N ARG A 190 -31.53 -10.25 -17.83
CA ARG A 190 -30.12 -9.82 -17.77
C ARG A 190 -29.78 -9.18 -16.43
N VAL A 191 -30.66 -8.33 -15.92
CA VAL A 191 -30.48 -7.60 -14.66
C VAL A 191 -30.63 -8.54 -13.46
N GLN A 192 -31.56 -9.50 -13.54
CA GLN A 192 -31.69 -10.57 -12.54
C GLN A 192 -30.37 -11.35 -12.40
N PHE A 193 -29.74 -11.75 -13.51
CA PHE A 193 -28.42 -12.40 -13.49
C PHE A 193 -27.32 -11.52 -12.89
N LEU A 194 -27.36 -10.20 -13.10
CA LEU A 194 -26.41 -9.27 -12.48
C LEU A 194 -26.56 -9.25 -10.96
N ILE A 195 -27.80 -9.24 -10.46
CA ILE A 195 -28.09 -9.31 -9.02
C ILE A 195 -27.61 -10.65 -8.44
N GLU A 196 -27.93 -11.77 -9.08
CA GLU A 196 -27.48 -13.10 -8.64
C GLU A 196 -25.95 -13.19 -8.59
N GLY A 197 -25.27 -12.65 -9.60
CA GLY A 197 -23.81 -12.53 -9.63
C GLY A 197 -23.28 -11.68 -8.46
N LEU A 198 -23.96 -10.60 -8.09
CA LEU A 198 -23.60 -9.79 -6.94
C LEU A 198 -23.74 -10.56 -5.61
N PHE A 199 -24.78 -11.38 -5.45
CA PHE A 199 -24.92 -12.27 -4.29
C PHE A 199 -23.78 -13.29 -4.19
N ALA A 200 -23.32 -13.83 -5.33
CA ALA A 200 -22.16 -14.71 -5.37
C ALA A 200 -20.87 -13.99 -4.91
N ILE A 201 -20.65 -12.75 -5.38
CA ILE A 201 -19.53 -11.91 -4.94
C ILE A 201 -19.59 -11.65 -3.43
N ARG A 202 -20.77 -11.31 -2.88
CA ARG A 202 -20.96 -11.13 -1.44
C ARG A 202 -20.66 -12.40 -0.65
N LYS A 203 -21.12 -13.56 -1.14
CA LYS A 203 -20.86 -14.87 -0.50
C LYS A 203 -19.36 -15.18 -0.47
N ALA A 204 -18.64 -14.79 -1.52
CA ALA A 204 -17.19 -14.85 -1.59
C ALA A 204 -16.49 -13.70 -0.84
N LYS A 205 -17.21 -12.89 -0.05
CA LYS A 205 -16.66 -11.73 0.69
C LYS A 205 -15.85 -10.78 -0.19
N PHE A 206 -16.37 -10.50 -1.39
CA PHE A 206 -15.72 -9.61 -2.37
C PHE A 206 -14.29 -10.03 -2.75
N GLN A 207 -13.94 -11.32 -2.64
CA GLN A 207 -12.70 -11.85 -3.20
C GLN A 207 -12.64 -11.56 -4.71
N GLY A 208 -11.62 -10.79 -5.13
CA GLY A 208 -11.46 -10.28 -6.49
C GLY A 208 -11.84 -8.80 -6.67
N TYR A 209 -12.49 -8.19 -5.68
CA TYR A 209 -12.83 -6.77 -5.62
C TYR A 209 -12.34 -6.17 -4.27
N PRO A 210 -11.01 -6.12 -4.04
CA PRO A 210 -10.47 -5.47 -2.85
C PRO A 210 -10.82 -3.97 -2.87
N ALA A 211 -11.07 -3.38 -1.69
CA ALA A 211 -11.38 -1.96 -1.59
C ALA A 211 -10.24 -1.09 -2.16
N VAL A 212 -9.02 -1.32 -1.68
CA VAL A 212 -7.80 -0.68 -2.15
C VAL A 212 -6.80 -1.75 -2.58
N ARG A 213 -6.14 -1.55 -3.72
CA ARG A 213 -5.04 -2.43 -4.15
C ARG A 213 -3.81 -2.12 -3.31
N PRO A 214 -2.97 -3.10 -2.94
CA PRO A 214 -1.78 -2.85 -2.13
C PRO A 214 -0.83 -1.78 -2.69
N GLU A 215 -0.73 -1.66 -4.02
CA GLU A 215 0.10 -0.65 -4.69
C GLU A 215 -0.43 0.79 -4.53
N LEU A 216 -1.73 0.93 -4.25
CA LEU A 216 -2.45 2.20 -4.11
C LEU A 216 -2.77 2.55 -2.66
N ASP A 217 -2.35 1.73 -1.71
CA ASP A 217 -2.48 1.96 -0.28
C ASP A 217 -1.28 2.82 0.16
N LEU A 218 -1.42 4.14 -0.01
CA LEU A 218 -0.33 5.11 0.15
C LEU A 218 -0.51 6.02 1.36
N VAL A 219 -1.63 5.92 2.06
CA VAL A 219 -2.02 6.81 3.16
C VAL A 219 -2.33 5.96 4.38
N ASP A 220 -1.58 6.19 5.45
CA ASP A 220 -1.82 5.54 6.74
C ASP A 220 -3.19 5.91 7.29
N ILE A 221 -3.83 4.97 7.99
CA ILE A 221 -5.22 5.10 8.48
C ILE A 221 -5.39 6.33 9.39
N GLU A 222 -4.37 6.69 10.16
CA GLU A 222 -4.40 7.85 11.08
C GLU A 222 -4.39 9.20 10.35
N ASP A 223 -3.85 9.23 9.12
CA ASP A 223 -3.77 10.44 8.28
C ASP A 223 -4.98 10.58 7.34
N GLN A 224 -5.90 9.60 7.33
CA GLN A 224 -7.08 9.63 6.48
C GLN A 224 -8.10 10.66 6.98
N LEU A 225 -8.49 11.57 6.08
CA LEU A 225 -9.46 12.63 6.36
C LEU A 225 -10.71 12.43 5.50
N THR A 226 -11.81 12.05 6.15
CA THR A 226 -13.08 11.76 5.49
C THR A 226 -13.97 13.00 5.40
N HIS A 227 -14.58 13.20 4.24
CA HIS A 227 -15.56 14.26 4.01
C HIS A 227 -16.98 13.71 4.06
N GLU A 228 -17.82 14.30 4.91
CA GLU A 228 -19.25 14.03 4.96
C GLU A 228 -20.00 14.99 4.02
N ILE A 229 -20.57 14.44 2.95
CA ILE A 229 -21.39 15.20 1.99
C ILE A 229 -22.65 14.39 1.69
N SER A 230 -23.83 15.02 1.79
CA SER A 230 -25.09 14.40 1.40
C SER A 230 -25.44 14.71 -0.05
N LEU A 231 -26.13 13.76 -0.70
CA LEU A 231 -26.71 13.98 -2.02
C LEU A 231 -27.81 15.04 -2.01
N GLN A 232 -28.39 15.36 -0.86
CA GLN A 232 -29.44 16.36 -0.74
C GLN A 232 -28.92 17.79 -0.67
N ASP A 233 -27.64 17.97 -0.33
CA ASP A 233 -27.05 19.28 -0.08
C ASP A 233 -27.04 20.18 -1.33
N GLU A 234 -27.11 21.49 -1.10
CA GLU A 234 -26.80 22.51 -2.11
C GLU A 234 -25.29 22.64 -2.22
N ILE A 235 -24.75 22.23 -3.37
CA ILE A 235 -23.32 22.14 -3.61
C ILE A 235 -22.88 23.28 -4.52
N ASP A 236 -21.97 24.13 -4.04
CA ASP A 236 -21.23 25.06 -4.87
C ASP A 236 -20.01 24.35 -5.51
N PRO A 237 -19.94 24.21 -6.83
CA PRO A 237 -18.79 23.63 -7.52
C PRO A 237 -17.57 24.56 -7.59
N GLU A 238 -17.67 25.83 -7.17
CA GLU A 238 -16.60 26.83 -7.23
C GLU A 238 -15.96 26.91 -8.64
N ILE A 239 -16.78 26.97 -9.70
CA ILE A 239 -16.30 26.93 -11.10
C ILE A 239 -15.34 28.08 -11.41
N THR A 240 -15.43 29.18 -10.68
CA THR A 240 -14.57 30.34 -10.91
C THR A 240 -13.09 30.08 -10.62
N LEU A 241 -12.76 28.99 -9.91
CA LEU A 241 -11.39 28.53 -9.68
C LEU A 241 -10.73 27.90 -10.90
N ASP A 242 -11.50 27.56 -11.93
CA ASP A 242 -10.97 26.98 -13.16
C ASP A 242 -10.46 28.08 -14.12
N ILE A 243 -10.74 29.35 -13.80
CA ILE A 243 -10.50 30.51 -14.65
C ILE A 243 -9.47 31.40 -13.97
N PHE A 244 -8.49 31.84 -14.75
CA PHE A 244 -7.47 32.78 -14.28
C PHE A 244 -8.12 34.09 -13.79
N LYS A 245 -7.71 34.52 -12.60
CA LYS A 245 -7.98 35.85 -12.06
C LYS A 245 -6.66 36.44 -11.53
N PRO A 246 -6.40 37.74 -11.77
CA PRO A 246 -5.23 38.39 -11.19
C PRO A 246 -5.39 38.43 -9.67
N ASP A 247 -4.33 38.03 -8.97
CA ASP A 247 -4.24 38.04 -7.52
C ASP A 247 -3.36 39.22 -7.06
N PRO A 248 -3.91 40.17 -6.28
CA PRO A 248 -3.12 41.25 -5.70
C PRO A 248 -2.00 40.76 -4.76
N ASN A 249 -2.20 39.62 -4.10
CA ASN A 249 -1.26 39.06 -3.11
C ASN A 249 -0.45 37.88 -3.68
N PHE A 250 -0.28 37.86 -5.00
CA PHE A 250 0.34 36.75 -5.72
C PHE A 250 1.70 36.32 -5.15
N LEU A 251 2.60 37.27 -4.92
CA LEU A 251 3.96 36.99 -4.44
C LEU A 251 3.96 36.38 -3.03
N ASP A 252 3.08 36.87 -2.14
CA ASP A 252 2.96 36.34 -0.77
C ASP A 252 2.37 34.92 -0.79
N ASN A 253 1.34 34.69 -1.60
CA ASN A 253 0.71 33.38 -1.73
C ASN A 253 1.63 32.32 -2.36
N GLU A 254 2.42 32.68 -3.37
CA GLU A 254 3.43 31.76 -3.93
C GLU A 254 4.56 31.50 -2.93
N LYS A 255 5.01 32.51 -2.18
CA LYS A 255 6.01 32.31 -1.13
C LYS A 255 5.52 31.35 -0.04
N ARG A 256 4.30 31.56 0.46
CA ARG A 256 3.69 30.65 1.45
C ARG A 256 3.60 29.21 0.95
N TYR A 257 3.28 29.03 -0.34
CA TYR A 257 3.25 27.70 -0.92
C TYR A 257 4.65 27.10 -1.04
N GLU A 258 5.66 27.90 -1.40
CA GLU A 258 7.05 27.43 -1.45
C GLU A 258 7.56 27.02 -0.07
N ASP A 259 7.23 27.78 0.98
CA ASP A 259 7.58 27.44 2.37
C ASP A 259 6.91 26.10 2.76
N MET A 260 5.60 25.94 2.50
CA MET A 260 4.90 24.67 2.73
C MET A 260 5.46 23.52 1.89
N LYS A 261 5.90 23.78 0.66
CA LYS A 261 6.46 22.78 -0.24
C LYS A 261 7.78 22.25 0.31
N LYS A 262 8.64 23.12 0.85
CA LYS A 262 9.89 22.71 1.51
C LYS A 262 9.63 21.76 2.67
N ASP A 263 8.67 22.11 3.52
CA ASP A 263 8.25 21.26 4.66
C ASP A 263 7.69 19.91 4.19
N LEU A 264 6.90 19.91 3.10
CA LEU A 264 6.26 18.70 2.58
C LEU A 264 7.22 17.74 1.86
N LEU A 265 8.20 18.29 1.14
CA LEU A 265 9.17 17.51 0.35
C LEU A 265 10.45 17.20 1.12
N GLY A 266 10.66 17.82 2.29
CA GLY A 266 11.90 17.70 3.06
C GLY A 266 13.09 18.33 2.33
N GLU A 267 12.84 19.39 1.53
CA GLU A 267 13.91 20.17 0.90
C GLU A 267 14.47 21.12 1.96
N THR A 268 15.35 20.61 2.84
CA THR A 268 16.27 21.46 3.59
C THR A 268 17.08 22.24 2.57
N SER A 269 16.98 23.57 2.63
CA SER A 269 17.63 24.47 1.69
C SER A 269 19.14 24.48 1.93
N GLU A 270 19.86 23.55 1.30
CA GLU A 270 21.32 23.65 1.10
C GLU A 270 21.69 24.47 -0.15
N ASP A 271 20.71 25.01 -0.89
CA ASP A 271 20.97 25.80 -2.09
C ASP A 271 20.23 27.13 -2.01
N GLU A 272 20.84 28.13 -1.35
CA GLU A 272 20.90 29.54 -1.77
C GLU A 272 21.40 30.45 -0.62
N GLU A 273 22.73 30.60 -0.49
CA GLU A 273 23.34 31.92 -0.22
C GLU A 273 24.61 32.08 -1.06
N GLY A 274 24.66 33.17 -1.83
CA GLY A 274 25.73 33.46 -2.77
C GLY A 274 26.92 34.21 -2.16
N SER A 275 28.08 34.02 -2.80
CA SER A 275 29.14 35.01 -3.04
C SER A 275 29.66 35.85 -1.86
N ASP A 276 30.86 35.55 -1.34
CA ASP A 276 32.04 36.42 -1.52
C ASP A 276 33.38 35.75 -1.11
N ALA A 277 34.44 36.16 -1.80
CA ALA A 277 35.90 36.06 -1.59
C ALA A 277 36.57 35.16 -0.50
N GLY A 278 37.56 34.37 -0.95
CA GLY A 278 38.97 34.59 -0.53
C GLY A 278 39.72 33.52 0.29
N SER A 279 40.88 33.12 -0.26
CA SER A 279 42.09 32.60 0.43
C SER A 279 42.11 31.13 0.90
N GLY A 280 43.14 30.41 0.47
CA GLY A 280 43.52 29.10 1.00
C GLY A 280 44.33 29.19 2.30
N ASP A 281 44.36 28.08 3.04
CA ASP A 281 45.57 27.38 3.49
C ASP A 281 45.15 26.07 4.19
N GLU A 282 46.06 25.09 4.13
CA GLU A 282 45.99 23.77 4.77
C GLU A 282 46.23 23.87 6.30
N ASP A 283 45.49 23.12 7.12
CA ASP A 283 46.06 22.24 8.16
C ASP A 283 45.00 21.48 8.99
N ASP A 284 45.41 20.27 9.40
CA ASP A 284 44.78 19.27 10.29
C ASP A 284 44.16 19.84 11.58
N SER A 285 43.04 19.26 12.05
CA SER A 285 43.00 18.40 13.27
C SER A 285 41.57 17.96 13.65
N GLU A 286 41.53 16.77 14.27
CA GLU A 286 40.38 16.01 14.77
C GLU A 286 39.69 16.62 16.01
N GLU A 287 38.50 16.07 16.28
CA GLU A 287 37.76 15.96 17.56
C GLU A 287 36.47 16.79 17.74
N GLU A 288 35.57 16.11 18.45
CA GLU A 288 34.10 16.16 18.49
C GLU A 288 33.53 17.31 19.35
N GLU A 289 32.19 17.32 19.44
CA GLU A 289 31.27 18.07 20.33
C GLU A 289 30.57 19.26 19.63
N GLU A 290 29.24 19.45 19.65
CA GLU A 290 28.05 18.76 20.19
C GLU A 290 26.83 19.44 19.50
N GLU A 291 25.80 18.66 19.13
CA GLU A 291 24.34 18.92 19.22
C GLU A 291 23.73 20.32 18.89
N GLU A 292 22.58 20.50 18.22
CA GLU A 292 21.61 19.67 17.50
C GLU A 292 20.50 20.60 16.93
N ASP A 293 19.56 19.98 16.21
CA ASP A 293 18.17 20.39 15.88
C ASP A 293 17.93 21.17 14.57
N GLU A 294 17.22 20.65 13.56
CA GLU A 294 15.93 19.92 13.66
C GLU A 294 15.59 19.14 12.35
N GLU A 295 16.49 18.27 11.86
CA GLU A 295 16.08 17.21 10.92
C GLU A 295 15.63 15.99 11.73
N GLN A 296 14.45 15.44 11.41
CA GLN A 296 13.89 14.24 12.03
C GLN A 296 14.97 13.20 12.31
N MET A 297 15.31 13.03 13.59
CA MET A 297 16.18 11.97 14.09
C MET A 297 15.61 10.61 13.68
N LYS A 298 15.95 10.13 12.47
CA LYS A 298 15.84 8.72 12.13
C LYS A 298 16.88 8.03 13.00
N ILE A 299 16.44 7.58 14.18
CA ILE A 299 17.23 6.71 15.05
C ILE A 299 17.64 5.53 14.18
N LYS A 300 18.90 5.54 13.73
CA LYS A 300 19.48 4.42 13.03
C LYS A 300 19.67 3.34 14.09
N ASP A 301 18.71 2.42 14.16
CA ASP A 301 18.75 1.33 15.12
C ASP A 301 19.88 0.35 14.77
N GLU A 302 21.07 0.60 15.33
CA GLU A 302 22.20 -0.34 15.28
C GLU A 302 22.06 -1.47 16.32
N THR A 303 21.01 -1.46 17.13
CA THR A 303 20.82 -2.41 18.24
C THR A 303 20.04 -3.66 17.84
N GLU A 304 19.60 -3.78 16.57
CA GLU A 304 18.84 -4.91 16.01
C GLU A 304 17.69 -5.41 16.92
N THR A 305 17.09 -4.51 17.72
CA THR A 305 16.17 -4.90 18.80
C THR A 305 14.94 -5.62 18.29
N ASN A 306 14.42 -5.20 17.14
CA ASN A 306 13.29 -5.84 16.47
C ASN A 306 13.60 -7.28 16.04
N LEU A 307 14.81 -7.55 15.54
CA LEU A 307 15.25 -8.89 15.17
C LEU A 307 15.37 -9.78 16.43
N VAL A 308 15.96 -9.25 17.50
CA VAL A 308 16.09 -9.98 18.78
C VAL A 308 14.72 -10.28 19.39
N ASN A 309 13.77 -9.36 19.31
CA ASN A 309 12.40 -9.55 19.78
C ASN A 309 11.66 -10.61 18.95
N LEU A 310 11.85 -10.61 17.63
CA LEU A 310 11.30 -11.64 16.76
C LEU A 310 11.88 -13.02 17.10
N ARG A 311 13.21 -13.13 17.21
CA ARG A 311 13.91 -14.35 17.63
C ARG A 311 13.39 -14.88 18.97
N ARG A 312 13.25 -13.99 19.97
CA ARG A 312 12.70 -14.34 21.29
C ARG A 312 11.26 -14.85 21.18
N THR A 313 10.43 -14.21 20.37
CA THR A 313 9.04 -14.61 20.16
C THR A 313 8.93 -16.00 19.54
N ILE A 314 9.74 -16.27 18.50
CA ILE A 314 9.79 -17.59 17.85
C ILE A 314 10.28 -18.66 18.84
N TYR A 315 11.36 -18.38 19.58
CA TYR A 315 11.89 -19.28 20.61
C TYR A 315 10.84 -19.63 21.67
N LEU A 316 10.19 -18.62 22.26
CA LEU A 316 9.16 -18.83 23.28
C LEU A 316 7.95 -19.60 22.73
N THR A 317 7.58 -19.37 21.47
CA THR A 317 6.49 -20.10 20.82
C THR A 317 6.83 -21.58 20.65
N ILE A 318 8.06 -21.88 20.23
CA ILE A 318 8.55 -23.26 20.07
C ILE A 318 8.61 -23.99 21.42
N MET A 319 9.12 -23.32 22.47
CA MET A 319 9.33 -23.93 23.79
C MET A 319 8.03 -24.04 24.62
N SER A 320 7.04 -23.17 24.38
CA SER A 320 5.75 -23.21 25.09
C SER A 320 4.74 -24.16 24.46
N SER A 321 5.05 -24.74 23.29
CA SER A 321 4.16 -25.66 22.59
C SER A 321 4.47 -27.11 22.97
N VAL A 322 3.43 -27.93 23.11
CA VAL A 322 3.60 -29.34 23.51
C VAL A 322 3.84 -30.23 22.29
N ASP A 323 3.18 -29.92 21.18
CA ASP A 323 3.25 -30.71 19.94
C ASP A 323 3.68 -29.85 18.74
N PHE A 324 4.27 -30.49 17.72
CA PHE A 324 4.82 -29.79 16.56
C PHE A 324 3.71 -29.18 15.69
N GLU A 325 2.51 -29.77 15.61
CA GLU A 325 1.38 -29.16 14.91
C GLU A 325 0.89 -27.90 15.61
N GLU A 326 0.88 -27.90 16.96
CA GLU A 326 0.51 -26.72 17.75
C GLU A 326 1.52 -25.59 17.54
N ALA A 327 2.81 -25.93 17.62
CA ALA A 327 3.89 -24.99 17.39
C ALA A 327 3.84 -24.42 15.96
N GLY A 328 3.66 -25.28 14.96
CA GLY A 328 3.55 -24.88 13.56
C GLY A 328 2.38 -23.93 13.33
N HIS A 329 1.20 -24.25 13.88
CA HIS A 329 0.03 -23.38 13.77
C HIS A 329 0.20 -22.03 14.48
N LYS A 330 0.85 -22.00 15.66
CA LYS A 330 1.15 -20.75 16.37
C LYS A 330 2.16 -19.89 15.61
N LEU A 331 3.22 -20.51 15.07
CA LEU A 331 4.26 -19.82 14.29
C LEU A 331 3.69 -19.22 13.00
N LEU A 332 2.76 -19.91 12.31
CA LEU A 332 2.10 -19.38 11.11
C LEU A 332 1.17 -18.19 11.39
N LYS A 333 0.75 -17.97 12.64
CA LYS A 333 -0.04 -16.81 13.03
C LYS A 333 0.82 -15.57 13.30
N ILE A 334 2.14 -15.74 13.46
CA ILE A 334 3.06 -14.61 13.57
C ILE A 334 3.13 -13.96 12.18
N LYS A 335 2.76 -12.68 12.10
CA LYS A 335 2.87 -11.91 10.85
C LYS A 335 4.35 -11.62 10.60
N LEU A 336 4.96 -12.40 9.72
CA LEU A 336 6.34 -12.19 9.28
C LEU A 336 6.36 -11.20 8.11
N GLU A 337 7.28 -10.24 8.16
CA GLU A 337 7.53 -9.36 7.03
C GLU A 337 8.34 -10.07 5.92
N PRO A 338 8.24 -9.63 4.66
CA PRO A 338 9.03 -10.20 3.57
C PRO A 338 10.53 -10.18 3.89
N GLY A 339 11.15 -11.37 3.97
CA GLY A 339 12.56 -11.55 4.34
C GLY A 339 12.79 -12.13 5.75
N GLN A 340 11.86 -11.96 6.67
CA GLN A 340 11.95 -12.52 8.03
C GLN A 340 11.70 -14.04 8.09
N GLU A 341 11.18 -14.63 7.01
CA GLU A 341 10.95 -16.07 6.90
C GLU A 341 12.23 -16.90 7.01
N MET A 342 13.38 -16.34 6.62
CA MET A 342 14.68 -16.99 6.80
C MET A 342 15.05 -17.09 8.28
N GLU A 343 14.71 -16.07 9.06
CA GLU A 343 14.99 -16.02 10.49
C GLU A 343 14.22 -17.09 11.26
N LEU A 344 12.99 -17.41 10.82
CA LEU A 344 12.23 -18.53 11.37
C LEU A 344 12.93 -19.87 11.16
N CYS A 345 13.47 -20.12 9.95
CA CYS A 345 14.23 -21.34 9.65
C CYS A 345 15.53 -21.42 10.48
N ILE A 346 16.24 -20.29 10.62
CA ILE A 346 17.46 -20.18 11.43
C ILE A 346 17.15 -20.48 12.89
N MET A 347 16.17 -19.79 13.49
CA MET A 347 15.80 -19.99 14.89
C MET A 347 15.36 -21.42 15.20
N LEU A 348 14.58 -22.04 14.31
CA LEU A 348 14.18 -23.44 14.47
C LEU A 348 15.39 -24.37 14.50
N LEU A 349 16.36 -24.14 13.61
CA LEU A 349 17.59 -24.92 13.54
C LEU A 349 18.51 -24.69 14.74
N GLU A 350 18.63 -23.44 15.20
CA GLU A 350 19.40 -23.08 16.38
C GLU A 350 18.81 -23.71 17.63
N CYS A 351 17.49 -23.65 17.83
CA CYS A 351 16.79 -24.33 18.92
C CYS A 351 17.10 -25.84 18.90
N CYS A 352 16.98 -26.48 17.73
CA CYS A 352 17.31 -27.89 17.57
C CYS A 352 18.79 -28.19 17.89
N SER A 353 19.70 -27.28 17.54
CA SER A 353 21.14 -27.47 17.77
C SER A 353 21.51 -27.43 19.25
N GLN A 354 20.83 -26.62 20.05
CA GLN A 354 21.14 -26.37 21.46
C GLN A 354 20.58 -27.43 22.41
N GLU A 355 19.67 -28.29 21.93
CA GLU A 355 19.13 -29.38 22.73
C GLU A 355 20.21 -30.40 23.14
N ARG A 356 20.05 -31.00 24.32
CA ARG A 356 21.00 -32.01 24.81
C ARG A 356 21.04 -33.25 23.91
N THR A 357 19.89 -33.60 23.32
CA THR A 357 19.71 -34.72 22.40
C THR A 357 18.70 -34.36 21.33
N TYR A 358 18.94 -34.80 20.09
CA TYR A 358 18.00 -34.58 18.99
C TYR A 358 16.57 -35.05 19.33
N LEU A 359 15.63 -34.10 19.30
CA LEU A 359 14.21 -34.36 19.44
C LEU A 359 13.57 -34.39 18.05
N ARG A 360 12.82 -35.45 17.76
CA ARG A 360 12.09 -35.62 16.48
C ARG A 360 11.09 -34.49 16.22
N TYR A 361 10.62 -33.83 17.27
CA TYR A 361 9.77 -32.63 17.23
C TYR A 361 10.27 -31.59 16.22
N TYR A 362 11.56 -31.23 16.24
CA TYR A 362 12.11 -30.22 15.33
C TYR A 362 12.08 -30.68 13.87
N GLY A 363 12.47 -31.94 13.60
CA GLY A 363 12.43 -32.48 12.24
C GLY A 363 11.01 -32.52 11.66
N LEU A 364 10.01 -32.89 12.47
CA LEU A 364 8.59 -32.86 12.06
C LEU A 364 8.10 -31.43 11.82
N LEU A 365 8.48 -30.48 12.67
CA LEU A 365 8.14 -29.07 12.49
C LEU A 365 8.75 -28.50 11.20
N GLY A 366 10.05 -28.74 10.96
CA GLY A 366 10.74 -28.35 9.73
C GLY A 366 10.12 -28.98 8.49
N GLN A 367 9.79 -30.27 8.55
CA GLN A 367 9.09 -30.99 7.48
C GLN A 367 7.75 -30.33 7.15
N ARG A 368 6.97 -29.98 8.18
CA ARG A 368 5.68 -29.32 8.02
C ARG A 368 5.81 -27.98 7.31
N PHE A 369 6.79 -27.16 7.70
CA PHE A 369 7.06 -25.89 7.03
C PHE A 369 7.46 -26.05 5.56
N CYS A 370 8.37 -26.98 5.26
CA CYS A 370 8.76 -27.28 3.87
C CYS A 370 7.59 -27.73 2.99
N MET A 371 6.63 -28.48 3.56
CA MET A 371 5.45 -28.97 2.84
C MET A 371 4.35 -27.91 2.66
N ILE A 372 4.34 -26.86 3.49
CA ILE A 372 3.33 -25.79 3.42
C ILE A 372 3.68 -24.76 2.36
N ASN A 373 4.91 -24.24 2.38
CA ASN A 373 5.35 -23.19 1.47
C ASN A 373 6.74 -23.51 0.92
N LYS A 374 6.89 -23.39 -0.40
CA LYS A 374 8.16 -23.60 -1.11
C LYS A 374 9.25 -22.63 -0.65
N VAL A 375 8.87 -21.42 -0.19
CA VAL A 375 9.85 -20.44 0.31
C VAL A 375 10.59 -20.95 1.55
N HIS A 376 9.90 -21.67 2.46
CA HIS A 376 10.56 -22.30 3.61
C HIS A 376 11.49 -23.44 3.18
N GLN A 377 11.12 -24.21 2.17
CA GLN A 377 11.99 -25.25 1.60
C GLN A 377 13.28 -24.61 1.07
N GLU A 378 13.19 -23.56 0.26
CA GLU A 378 14.35 -22.83 -0.29
C GLU A 378 15.21 -22.20 0.83
N ASN A 379 14.59 -21.69 1.90
CA ASN A 379 15.31 -21.15 3.05
C ASN A 379 16.03 -22.24 3.85
N PHE A 380 15.44 -23.43 4.03
CA PHE A 380 16.12 -24.56 4.66
C PHE A 380 17.27 -25.11 3.80
N GLU A 381 17.19 -25.04 2.47
CA GLU A 381 18.33 -25.34 1.59
C GLU A 381 19.49 -24.37 1.82
N LYS A 382 19.21 -23.06 1.88
CA LYS A 382 20.22 -22.04 2.21
C LYS A 382 20.82 -22.28 3.60
N CYS A 383 19.99 -22.61 4.59
CA CYS A 383 20.45 -22.96 5.94
C CYS A 383 21.38 -24.18 5.91
N PHE A 384 21.08 -25.22 5.11
CA PHE A 384 21.96 -26.38 4.98
C PHE A 384 23.35 -25.98 4.47
N VAL A 385 23.42 -25.16 3.42
CA VAL A 385 24.69 -24.71 2.83
C VAL A 385 25.48 -23.86 3.82
N GLN A 386 24.82 -22.91 4.49
CA GLN A 386 25.45 -22.04 5.51
C GLN A 386 25.94 -22.83 6.72
N GLN A 387 25.15 -23.77 7.22
CA GLN A 387 25.58 -24.63 8.32
C GLN A 387 26.76 -25.50 7.90
N TYR A 388 26.72 -26.08 6.69
CA TYR A 388 27.80 -26.94 6.22
C TYR A 388 29.14 -26.20 6.05
N SER A 389 29.12 -24.95 5.57
CA SER A 389 30.33 -24.12 5.47
C SER A 389 30.91 -23.76 6.85
N MET A 390 30.06 -23.58 7.86
CA MET A 390 30.44 -23.21 9.22
C MET A 390 30.54 -24.39 10.20
N ILE A 391 30.45 -25.64 9.73
CA ILE A 391 30.49 -26.87 10.55
C ILE A 391 31.69 -26.93 11.50
N HIS A 392 32.84 -26.40 11.09
CA HIS A 392 34.05 -26.42 11.91
C HIS A 392 33.92 -25.61 13.21
N ARG A 393 32.96 -24.67 13.30
CA ARG A 393 32.67 -23.87 14.51
C ARG A 393 31.68 -24.55 15.45
N LEU A 394 31.01 -25.61 15.01
CA LEU A 394 29.98 -26.29 15.80
C LEU A 394 30.62 -27.36 16.69
N GLU A 395 30.17 -27.39 17.95
CA GLU A 395 30.52 -28.45 18.90
C GLU A 395 29.90 -29.80 18.49
N THR A 396 30.48 -30.89 18.97
CA THR A 396 30.10 -32.27 18.60
C THR A 396 28.63 -32.61 18.85
N ASN A 397 28.03 -32.07 19.92
CA ASN A 397 26.60 -32.26 20.21
C ASN A 397 25.71 -31.50 19.22
N LYS A 398 26.03 -30.23 18.94
CA LYS A 398 25.30 -29.40 17.97
C LYS A 398 25.36 -30.01 16.58
N LEU A 399 26.55 -30.46 16.17
CA LEU A 399 26.77 -31.17 14.91
C LEU A 399 25.86 -32.40 14.78
N ARG A 400 25.75 -33.21 15.84
CA ARG A 400 24.90 -34.40 15.84
C ARG A 400 23.43 -34.04 15.65
N ASN A 401 22.94 -33.02 16.34
CA ASN A 401 21.52 -32.64 16.26
C ASN A 401 21.20 -32.03 14.90
N VAL A 402 22.04 -31.14 14.39
CA VAL A 402 21.87 -30.52 13.06
C VAL A 402 21.94 -31.58 11.96
N ALA A 403 22.87 -32.53 12.03
CA ALA A 403 22.95 -33.64 11.08
C ALA A 403 21.68 -34.50 11.08
N LYS A 404 21.16 -34.86 12.26
CA LYS A 404 19.91 -35.63 12.38
C LYS A 404 18.68 -34.87 11.91
N PHE A 405 18.64 -33.55 12.13
CA PHE A 405 17.58 -32.68 11.63
C PHE A 405 17.52 -32.71 10.10
N PHE A 406 18.65 -32.49 9.42
CA PHE A 406 18.71 -32.53 7.96
C PHE A 406 18.52 -33.95 7.40
N ALA A 407 18.98 -34.99 8.11
CA ALA A 407 18.71 -36.38 7.76
C ALA A 407 17.19 -36.66 7.74
N HIS A 408 16.45 -36.15 8.74
CA HIS A 408 14.99 -36.28 8.79
C HIS A 408 14.33 -35.58 7.59
N LEU A 409 14.75 -34.35 7.26
CA LEU A 409 14.18 -33.61 6.13
C LEU A 409 14.46 -34.27 4.77
N LEU A 410 15.67 -34.80 4.57
CA LEU A 410 16.03 -35.54 3.35
C LEU A 410 15.28 -36.88 3.27
N GLY A 411 15.21 -37.62 4.37
CA GLY A 411 14.53 -38.92 4.45
C GLY A 411 13.01 -38.83 4.28
N THR A 412 12.41 -37.67 4.58
CA THR A 412 10.98 -37.41 4.37
C THR A 412 10.66 -36.70 3.05
N HIS A 413 11.66 -36.50 2.18
CA HIS A 413 11.55 -35.73 0.94
C HIS A 413 11.06 -34.27 1.12
N ALA A 414 11.22 -33.72 2.34
CA ALA A 414 10.93 -32.32 2.63
C ALA A 414 12.00 -31.39 2.06
N LEU A 415 13.25 -31.85 1.99
CA LEU A 415 14.35 -31.18 1.29
C LEU A 415 14.76 -31.96 0.05
N PRO A 416 15.07 -31.26 -1.06
CA PRO A 416 15.60 -31.91 -2.25
C PRO A 416 17.01 -32.47 -2.04
N TRP A 417 17.35 -33.54 -2.74
CA TRP A 417 18.65 -34.19 -2.63
C TRP A 417 19.79 -33.39 -3.27
N HIS A 418 19.50 -32.36 -4.08
CA HIS A 418 20.54 -31.53 -4.72
C HIS A 418 21.36 -30.72 -3.72
N VAL A 419 20.89 -30.52 -2.49
CA VAL A 419 21.67 -29.86 -1.43
C VAL A 419 22.97 -30.61 -1.10
N LEU A 420 23.02 -31.91 -1.37
CA LEU A 420 24.23 -32.72 -1.19
C LEU A 420 25.33 -32.40 -2.20
N ALA A 421 25.03 -31.70 -3.31
CA ALA A 421 26.03 -31.28 -4.29
C ALA A 421 27.07 -30.32 -3.70
N TYR A 422 26.74 -29.64 -2.59
CA TYR A 422 27.67 -28.77 -1.86
C TYR A 422 28.68 -29.55 -1.01
N ILE A 423 28.48 -30.85 -0.80
CA ILE A 423 29.41 -31.71 -0.06
C ILE A 423 30.52 -32.17 -1.00
N ARG A 424 31.73 -31.65 -0.79
CA ARG A 424 32.95 -32.14 -1.45
C ARG A 424 33.68 -33.12 -0.55
N LEU A 425 34.02 -34.30 -1.08
CA LEU A 425 34.75 -35.35 -0.38
C LEU A 425 36.19 -35.43 -0.88
N THR A 426 37.00 -34.42 -0.56
CA THR A 426 38.43 -34.35 -0.88
C THR A 426 39.26 -34.18 0.39
N GLU A 427 40.56 -34.47 0.35
CA GLU A 427 41.43 -34.28 1.51
C GLU A 427 41.61 -32.80 1.88
N GLU A 428 41.57 -31.91 0.88
CA GLU A 428 41.75 -30.46 1.04
C GLU A 428 40.47 -29.75 1.52
N ASP A 429 39.28 -30.15 1.04
CA ASP A 429 38.00 -29.49 1.37
C ASP A 429 37.27 -30.12 2.57
N THR A 430 37.72 -31.25 3.13
CA THR A 430 37.03 -31.93 4.26
C THR A 430 37.76 -31.80 5.59
N THR A 431 37.10 -31.15 6.55
CA THR A 431 37.54 -31.13 7.95
C THR A 431 37.11 -32.38 8.72
N SER A 432 37.72 -32.63 9.88
CA SER A 432 37.29 -33.70 10.80
C SER A 432 35.82 -33.56 11.22
N SER A 433 35.35 -32.33 11.47
CA SER A 433 33.95 -32.02 11.80
C SER A 433 33.02 -32.31 10.63
N SER A 434 33.42 -31.98 9.39
CA SER A 434 32.65 -32.30 8.18
C SER A 434 32.47 -33.80 8.01
N ARG A 435 33.53 -34.60 8.24
CA ARG A 435 33.45 -36.07 8.17
C ARG A 435 32.51 -36.66 9.22
N ILE A 436 32.53 -36.13 10.44
CA ILE A 436 31.63 -36.55 11.52
C ILE A 436 30.18 -36.18 11.17
N PHE A 437 29.94 -34.98 10.64
CA PHE A 437 28.61 -34.54 10.21
C PHE A 437 28.04 -35.47 9.13
N ILE A 438 28.81 -35.72 8.07
CA ILE A 438 28.39 -36.59 6.95
C ILE A 438 28.13 -38.02 7.46
N LYS A 439 29.01 -38.52 8.33
CA LYS A 439 28.83 -39.84 8.95
C LYS A 439 27.48 -39.92 9.69
N ILE A 440 27.12 -38.90 10.47
CA ILE A 440 25.87 -38.89 11.23
C ILE A 440 24.65 -38.67 10.32
N LEU A 441 24.80 -37.87 9.25
CA LEU A 441 23.73 -37.59 8.30
C LEU A 441 23.25 -38.86 7.57
N PHE A 442 24.16 -39.78 7.25
CA PHE A 442 23.87 -41.04 6.55
C PHE A 442 23.67 -42.26 7.46
N GLN A 443 23.92 -42.13 8.76
CA GLN A 443 23.66 -43.17 9.77
C GLN A 443 22.19 -43.18 10.17
#